data_AF-A0A2N6NT99-F1
#
_entry.id   AF-A0A2N6NT99-F1
#
_cell.length_a   1.000
_cell.length_b   1.000
_cell.length_c   1.000
_cell.angle_alpha   90.00
_cell.angle_beta   90.00
_cell.angle_gamma   90.00
#
_symmetry.space_group_name_H-M   'P 1'
#
loop_
_entity.id
_entity.type
_entity.pdbx_description
1 polymer ?
#
loop_
_entity_poly.entity_id
_entity_poly.type
_entity_poly.pdbx_seq_one_letter_code
_entity_poly.pdbx_strand_id
1 'polypeptide(L)'
;MALRDLRDAPEFIQGFWKHTRFYGDWRRDKYQFPIDKEETNRYDIFHKFFLLARRERVFTHPIPRPNPRVLDLGTGTGIWAINVAEK
;
A
#
# COMPACT_ATOMS: atom_id res chain seq x y z
N MET A 1 -27.38 6.63 -9.81
CA MET A 1 -26.63 5.41 -10.17
C MET A 1 -25.50 5.81 -11.12
N ALA A 2 -24.44 6.41 -10.59
CA ALA A 2 -23.31 6.83 -11.41
C ALA A 2 -22.47 5.60 -11.75
N LEU A 3 -22.39 5.28 -13.05
CA LEU A 3 -21.37 4.42 -13.63
C LEU A 3 -20.00 5.00 -13.24
N ARG A 4 -19.38 4.50 -12.16
CA ARG A 4 -17.97 4.76 -11.91
C ARG A 4 -17.19 4.01 -12.98
N ASP A 5 -16.42 4.80 -13.71
CA ASP A 5 -15.69 4.46 -14.92
C ASP A 5 -14.76 3.27 -14.68
N LEU A 6 -14.66 2.38 -15.67
CA LEU A 6 -13.61 1.34 -15.75
C LEU A 6 -12.17 1.92 -15.63
N ARG A 7 -12.02 3.24 -15.67
CA ARG A 7 -10.79 4.02 -15.59
C ARG A 7 -10.17 4.07 -14.19
N ASP A 8 -10.93 3.76 -13.13
CA ASP A 8 -10.40 3.77 -11.75
C ASP A 8 -9.85 2.40 -11.31
N ALA A 9 -9.99 1.37 -12.15
CA ALA A 9 -9.38 0.07 -11.89
C ALA A 9 -7.86 0.15 -12.12
N PRO A 10 -7.03 -0.49 -11.29
CA PRO A 10 -5.61 -0.57 -11.54
C PRO A 10 -5.35 -1.28 -12.88
N GLU A 11 -4.57 -0.65 -13.77
CA GLU A 11 -4.30 -1.14 -15.14
C GLU A 11 -3.81 -2.61 -15.19
N PHE A 12 -3.15 -3.08 -14.14
CA PHE A 12 -2.43 -4.36 -14.14
C PHE A 12 -2.99 -5.39 -13.16
N ILE A 13 -4.09 -5.10 -12.43
CA ILE A 13 -4.62 -6.00 -11.41
C ILE A 13 -5.96 -6.58 -11.85
N GLN A 14 -6.02 -7.90 -11.98
CA GLN A 14 -7.27 -8.61 -12.20
C GLN A 14 -8.14 -8.54 -10.93
N GLY A 15 -9.36 -8.06 -11.10
CA GLY A 15 -10.29 -7.80 -10.00
C GLY A 15 -11.73 -7.62 -10.44
N PHE A 16 -12.61 -7.36 -9.49
CA PHE A 16 -14.04 -7.14 -9.72
C PHE A 16 -14.59 -6.03 -8.84
N TRP A 17 -15.65 -5.37 -9.32
CA TRP A 17 -16.37 -4.36 -8.56
C TRP A 17 -17.43 -4.99 -7.66
N LYS A 18 -17.47 -4.59 -6.39
CA LYS A 18 -18.50 -4.98 -5.42
C LYS A 18 -18.74 -3.82 -4.46
N HIS A 19 -19.99 -3.53 -4.10
CA HIS A 19 -20.34 -2.45 -3.16
C HIS A 19 -19.61 -1.11 -3.46
N THR A 20 -19.49 -0.73 -4.74
CA THR A 20 -18.79 0.49 -5.22
C THR A 20 -17.28 0.55 -5.02
N ARG A 21 -16.65 -0.56 -4.62
CA ARG A 21 -15.20 -0.69 -4.44
C ARG A 21 -14.62 -1.76 -5.36
N PHE A 22 -13.34 -1.65 -5.70
CA PHE A 22 -12.64 -2.65 -6.54
C PHE A 22 -11.90 -3.66 -5.67
N TYR A 23 -12.06 -4.95 -5.94
CA TYR A 23 -11.47 -6.05 -5.16
C TYR A 23 -10.62 -6.95 -6.05
N GLY A 24 -9.58 -7.56 -5.48
CA GLY A 24 -8.76 -8.55 -6.19
C GLY A 24 -9.49 -9.86 -6.43
N ASP A 25 -9.23 -10.48 -7.58
CA ASP A 25 -9.85 -11.77 -7.97
C ASP A 25 -8.98 -12.99 -7.61
N TRP A 26 -7.70 -12.78 -7.28
CA TRP A 26 -6.83 -13.87 -6.87
C TRP A 26 -7.29 -14.49 -5.54
N ARG A 27 -7.62 -15.79 -5.58
CA ARG A 27 -8.22 -16.52 -4.46
C ARG A 27 -9.35 -15.70 -3.84
N ARG A 28 -10.40 -15.50 -4.63
CA ARG A 28 -11.59 -14.75 -4.27
C ARG A 28 -12.01 -14.98 -2.81
N ASP A 29 -12.35 -13.89 -2.13
CA ASP A 29 -12.71 -13.82 -0.71
C ASP A 29 -11.58 -14.16 0.28
N LYS A 30 -10.36 -14.47 -0.15
CA LYS A 30 -9.21 -14.57 0.76
C LYS A 30 -8.78 -13.19 1.28
N TYR A 31 -8.86 -12.17 0.43
CA TYR A 31 -8.58 -10.79 0.78
C TYR A 31 -9.89 -10.00 0.80
N GLN A 32 -10.26 -9.51 1.98
CA GLN A 32 -11.58 -8.91 2.24
C GLN A 32 -11.62 -7.40 1.99
N PHE A 33 -10.47 -6.77 1.73
CA PHE A 33 -10.37 -5.33 1.54
C PHE A 33 -10.36 -4.96 0.06
N PRO A 34 -10.85 -3.76 -0.28
CA PRO A 34 -10.71 -3.23 -1.63
C PRO A 34 -9.24 -2.95 -1.98
N ILE A 35 -8.97 -2.69 -3.24
CA ILE A 35 -7.64 -2.39 -3.82
C ILE A 35 -7.73 -1.20 -4.81
N ASP A 36 -8.77 -0.37 -4.65
CA ASP A 36 -8.95 0.85 -5.43
C ASP A 36 -8.09 2.01 -4.89
N LYS A 37 -8.05 3.12 -5.64
CA LYS A 37 -7.30 4.33 -5.29
C LYS A 37 -7.63 4.88 -3.90
N GLU A 38 -8.87 4.77 -3.46
CA GLU A 38 -9.29 5.25 -2.15
C GLU A 38 -8.66 4.39 -1.04
N GLU A 39 -8.58 3.07 -1.21
CA GLU A 39 -7.88 2.19 -0.28
C GLU A 39 -6.37 2.41 -0.30
N THR A 40 -5.79 2.60 -1.48
CA THR A 40 -4.37 2.94 -1.63
C THR A 40 -4.02 4.22 -0.85
N ASN A 41 -4.86 5.26 -0.96
CA ASN A 41 -4.70 6.50 -0.19
C ASN A 41 -4.86 6.25 1.33
N ARG A 42 -5.75 5.34 1.75
CA ARG A 42 -5.85 4.92 3.15
C ARG A 42 -4.49 4.35 3.62
N TYR A 43 -3.83 3.50 2.84
CA TYR A 43 -2.51 2.97 3.20
C TYR A 43 -1.44 4.04 3.39
N ASP A 44 -1.41 5.05 2.52
CA ASP A 44 -0.46 6.16 2.64
C ASP A 44 -0.69 7.00 3.91
N ILE A 45 -1.95 7.23 4.29
CA ILE A 45 -2.31 7.89 5.55
C ILE A 45 -1.84 7.06 6.75
N PHE A 46 -2.02 5.74 6.72
CA PHE A 46 -1.53 4.85 7.78
C PHE A 46 0.00 4.91 7.94
N HIS A 47 0.74 4.98 6.83
CA HIS A 47 2.20 5.18 6.88
C HIS A 47 2.56 6.49 7.59
N LYS A 48 1.92 7.61 7.22
CA LYS A 48 2.18 8.90 7.88
C LYS A 48 1.78 8.89 9.35
N PHE A 49 0.66 8.25 9.70
CA PHE A 49 0.25 8.07 11.09
C PHE A 49 1.35 7.37 11.92
N PHE A 50 1.90 6.27 11.42
CA PHE A 50 2.97 5.55 12.12
C PHE A 50 4.27 6.36 12.19
N LEU A 51 4.62 7.13 11.16
CA LEU A 51 5.77 8.03 11.22
C LEU A 51 5.61 9.07 12.33
N LEU A 52 4.45 9.71 12.43
CA LEU A 52 4.18 10.68 13.49
C LEU A 52 4.26 10.04 14.88
N ALA A 53 3.60 8.88 15.06
CA ALA A 53 3.64 8.14 16.32
C ALA A 53 5.07 7.72 16.72
N ARG A 54 5.95 7.48 15.73
CA ARG A 54 7.35 7.09 15.92
C ARG A 54 8.33 8.25 15.90
N ARG A 55 7.85 9.51 15.98
CA ARG A 55 8.69 10.72 15.94
C ARG A 55 9.58 10.75 14.69
N GLU A 56 8.97 10.48 13.53
CA GLU A 56 9.61 10.48 12.20
C GLU A 56 10.73 9.42 12.03
N ARG A 57 10.75 8.38 12.88
CA ARG A 57 11.64 7.22 12.74
C ARG A 57 11.03 6.15 11.84
N VAL A 58 11.66 5.91 10.68
CA VAL A 58 11.22 4.92 9.68
C VAL A 58 11.49 3.48 10.15
N PHE A 59 12.61 3.28 10.83
CA PHE A 59 13.02 2.02 11.45
C PHE A 59 13.52 2.26 12.89
N THR A 60 13.43 1.23 13.73
CA THR A 60 13.83 1.33 15.14
C THR A 60 15.30 0.99 15.33
N HIS A 61 15.78 -0.05 14.63
CA HIS A 61 17.15 -0.53 14.72
C HIS A 61 18.01 0.10 13.64
N PRO A 62 19.22 0.59 13.97
CA PRO A 62 20.12 1.17 12.98
C PRO A 62 20.45 0.14 11.91
N ILE A 63 20.43 0.59 10.65
CA ILE A 63 20.74 -0.26 9.50
C ILE A 63 22.26 -0.24 9.27
N PRO A 64 22.93 -1.39 9.10
CA PRO A 64 24.37 -1.46 8.84
C PRO A 64 24.78 -0.70 7.57
N ARG A 65 25.84 0.11 7.65
CA ARG A 65 26.42 0.88 6.53
C ARG A 65 27.66 0.16 5.96
N PRO A 66 28.06 0.42 4.70
CA PRO A 66 27.50 1.40 3.76
C PRO A 66 26.30 0.91 2.94
N ASN A 67 26.22 -0.39 2.64
CA ASN A 67 25.28 -0.93 1.64
C ASN A 67 24.41 -2.05 2.22
N PRO A 68 23.39 -1.72 3.02
CA PRO A 68 22.48 -2.72 3.53
C PRO A 68 21.62 -3.30 2.41
N ARG A 69 21.29 -4.58 2.52
CA ARG A 69 20.26 -5.23 1.71
C ARG A 69 19.02 -5.42 2.57
N VAL A 70 17.93 -4.77 2.18
CA VAL A 70 16.65 -4.79 2.91
C VAL A 70 15.57 -5.40 2.02
N LEU A 71 14.73 -6.26 2.61
CA LEU A 71 13.55 -6.83 1.96
C LEU A 71 12.30 -6.29 2.65
N ASP A 72 11.42 -5.63 1.90
CA ASP A 72 10.13 -5.14 2.39
C ASP A 72 9.02 -6.14 2.04
N LEU A 73 8.54 -6.87 3.04
CA LEU A 73 7.51 -7.89 2.88
C LEU A 73 6.12 -7.26 3.02
N GLY A 74 5.28 -7.40 2.00
CA GLY A 74 3.96 -6.77 1.99
C GLY A 74 4.05 -5.25 1.84
N THR A 75 4.95 -4.80 0.95
CA THR A 75 5.32 -3.39 0.74
C THR A 75 4.15 -2.43 0.44
N GLY A 76 2.99 -2.95 0.04
CA GLY A 76 1.82 -2.13 -0.27
C GLY A 76 2.14 -1.11 -1.36
N THR A 77 2.04 0.18 -1.04
CA THR A 77 2.38 1.28 -1.95
C THR A 77 3.88 1.48 -2.15
N GLY A 78 4.73 0.84 -1.36
CA GLY A 78 6.19 0.97 -1.44
C GLY A 78 6.77 2.16 -0.69
N ILE A 79 5.92 3.02 -0.12
CA ILE A 79 6.35 4.27 0.55
C ILE A 79 7.34 4.03 1.70
N TRP A 80 7.22 2.90 2.41
CA TRP A 80 8.17 2.54 3.45
C TRP A 80 9.54 2.22 2.87
N ALA A 81 9.60 1.37 1.84
CA ALA A 81 10.86 1.00 1.19
C ALA A 81 11.60 2.20 0.62
N ILE A 82 10.88 3.14 -0.01
CA ILE A 82 11.44 4.41 -0.52
C ILE A 82 12.05 5.21 0.64
N ASN A 83 11.28 5.42 1.72
CA ASN A 83 11.77 6.16 2.88
C ASN A 83 12.97 5.52 3.59
N VAL A 84 13.12 4.19 3.50
CA VAL A 84 14.31 3.49 4.01
C VAL A 84 15.51 3.70 3.10
N ALA A 85 15.32 3.66 1.78
CA ALA A 85 16.40 3.85 0.81
C ALA A 85 16.98 5.27 0.82
N GLU A 86 16.17 6.29 1.14
CA GLU A 86 16.59 7.69 1.20
C GLU A 86 17.30 8.10 2.51
N LYS A 87 17.33 7.24 3.54
CA LYS A 87 17.96 7.52 4.86
C LYS A 87 19.34 6.89 5.04
#